data_AF-A0A139R339-F1
#
_entry.id   AF-A0A139R339-F1
#
_cell.length_a   1.000
_cell.length_b   1.000
_cell.length_c   1.000
_cell.angle_alpha   90.00
_cell.angle_beta   90.00
_cell.angle_gamma   90.00
#
_symmetry.space_group_name_H-M   'P 1'
#
loop_
_entity.id
_entity.type
_entity.pdbx_description
1 polymer ?
#
loop_
_entity_poly.entity_id
_entity_poly.type
_entity_poly.pdbx_seq_one_letter_code
_entity_poly.pdbx_strand_id
1 'polypeptide(L)' 'MSSEKISISGGTLFDESTNSQYSINEDDKTATGSNGTLSYSYSDDVLTLDGDTYVKTGTDKYDEIYEEAHENDGDD' A
#
# COMPACT_ATOMS: atom_id res chain seq x y z
N MET A 1 -4.30 12.15 -9.91
CA MET A 1 -4.85 11.81 -8.57
C MET A 1 -3.71 11.52 -7.60
N SER A 2 -3.88 11.73 -6.30
CA SER A 2 -2.80 11.53 -5.31
C SER A 2 -2.67 10.04 -5.01
N SER A 3 -1.69 9.37 -5.61
CA SER A 3 -1.33 7.99 -5.27
C SER A 3 -0.91 7.94 -3.81
N GLU A 4 -1.74 7.31 -2.97
CA GLU A 4 -1.53 7.21 -1.52
C GLU A 4 -0.25 6.42 -1.24
N LYS A 5 0.74 7.12 -0.67
CA LYS A 5 2.08 6.57 -0.47
C LYS A 5 2.10 5.74 0.79
N ILE A 6 2.04 4.42 0.61
CA ILE A 6 2.39 3.49 1.68
C ILE A 6 3.83 3.04 1.52
N SER A 7 4.60 3.19 2.60
CA SER A 7 5.98 2.73 2.68
C SER A 7 6.07 1.55 3.64
N ILE A 8 6.63 0.43 3.18
CA ILE A 8 6.88 -0.75 3.99
C ILE A 8 8.39 -0.88 4.21
N SER A 9 8.82 -0.85 5.46
CA SER A 9 10.23 -0.97 5.82
C SER A 9 10.40 -1.83 7.07
N GLY A 10 11.14 -2.94 6.96
CA GLY A 10 11.54 -3.76 8.11
C GLY A 10 10.39 -4.26 9.00
N GLY A 11 9.25 -4.63 8.40
CA GLY A 11 8.07 -5.06 9.16
C GLY A 11 7.24 -3.90 9.74
N THR A 12 7.47 -2.68 9.28
CA THR A 12 6.63 -1.52 9.60
C THR A 12 5.98 -1.01 8.32
N LEU A 13 4.69 -0.70 8.41
CA LEU A 13 3.93 -0.03 7.37
C LEU A 13 3.62 1.39 7.82
N PHE A 14 3.89 2.35 6.95
CA PHE A 14 3.55 3.75 7.14
C PHE A 14 2.58 4.19 6.06
N ASP A 15 1.39 4.61 6.50
CA ASP A 15 0.37 5.20 5.66
C ASP A 15 0.49 6.73 5.74
N GLU A 16 1.01 7.35 4.68
CA GLU A 16 1.20 8.80 4.62
C GLU A 16 -0.14 9.55 4.52
N SER A 17 -1.18 8.88 4.00
CA SER A 17 -2.52 9.43 3.79
C SER A 17 -3.20 9.83 5.10
N THR A 18 -3.13 8.95 6.09
CA THR A 18 -3.66 9.16 7.44
C THR A 18 -2.57 9.49 8.45
N ASN A 19 -1.30 9.56 8.02
CA ASN A 19 -0.13 9.68 8.88
C ASN A 19 -0.11 8.61 9.99
N SER A 20 -0.52 7.39 9.63
CA SER A 20 -0.63 6.24 10.53
C SER A 20 0.52 5.28 10.34
N GLN A 21 0.95 4.67 11.45
CA GLN A 21 2.00 3.65 11.44
C GLN A 21 1.43 2.34 12.00
N TYR A 22 1.74 1.26 11.31
CA TYR A 22 1.33 -0.09 11.65
C TYR A 22 2.56 -1.00 11.75
N SER A 23 2.59 -1.85 12.77
CA SER A 23 3.56 -2.94 12.90
C SER A 23 3.00 -4.16 12.19
N ILE A 24 3.73 -4.67 11.21
CA ILE A 24 3.38 -5.86 10.45
C ILE A 24 3.74 -7.12 11.26
N ASN A 25 2.78 -8.01 11.44
CA ASN A 25 2.96 -9.33 11.99
C ASN A 25 2.81 -10.36 10.86
N GLU A 26 3.93 -10.91 10.40
CA GLU A 26 3.98 -11.83 9.26
C GLU A 26 3.37 -13.20 9.53
N ASP A 27 3.38 -13.64 10.79
CA ASP A 27 2.81 -14.92 11.23
C ASP A 27 1.28 -14.87 11.17
N ASP A 28 0.68 -13.81 11.71
CA ASP A 28 -0.78 -13.64 11.75
C ASP A 28 -1.35 -12.96 10.49
N LYS A 29 -0.50 -12.47 9.59
CA LYS A 29 -0.92 -11.64 8.43
C LYS A 29 -1.79 -10.44 8.86
N THR A 30 -1.37 -9.78 9.94
CA THR A 30 -2.05 -8.60 10.47
C THR A 30 -1.10 -7.41 10.67
N ALA A 31 -1.63 -6.20 10.55
CA ALA A 31 -0.94 -4.95 10.75
C ALA A 31 -1.58 -4.22 11.94
N THR A 32 -0.83 -4.01 13.02
CA THR A 32 -1.35 -3.39 14.24
C THR A 32 -0.79 -1.98 14.40
N GLY A 33 -1.67 -0.98 14.42
CA GLY A 33 -1.34 0.42 14.61
C GLY A 33 -2.18 1.07 15.70
N SER A 34 -2.09 2.39 15.83
CA SER A 34 -2.86 3.16 16.82
C SER A 34 -4.38 3.05 16.62
N ASN A 35 -4.82 2.82 15.38
CA ASN A 35 -6.24 2.66 15.04
C ASN A 35 -6.76 1.22 15.23
N GLY A 36 -5.92 0.30 15.69
CA GLY A 36 -6.27 -1.11 15.88
C GLY A 36 -5.51 -2.05 14.96
N THR A 37 -6.00 -3.29 14.88
CA THR A 37 -5.41 -4.36 14.07
C THR A 37 -6.21 -4.54 12.79
N LEU A 38 -5.53 -4.40 11.66
CA LEU A 38 -6.07 -4.60 10.31
C LEU A 38 -5.49 -5.89 9.72
N SER A 39 -6.28 -6.61 8.95
CA SER A 39 -5.75 -7.72 8.14
C SER A 39 -4.93 -7.16 6.98
N TYR A 40 -3.76 -7.73 6.73
CA TYR A 40 -2.98 -7.42 5.54
C TYR A 40 -2.68 -8.68 4.73
N SER A 41 -2.54 -8.52 3.42
CA SER A 41 -2.04 -9.56 2.53
C SER A 41 -0.93 -8.96 1.66
N TYR A 42 0.05 -9.77 1.30
CA TYR A 42 1.14 -9.35 0.41
C TYR A 42 1.33 -10.40 -0.68
N SER A 43 1.19 -10.01 -1.95
CA SER A 43 1.32 -10.88 -3.11
C SER A 43 2.02 -10.16 -4.26
N ASP A 44 3.15 -10.70 -4.75
CA ASP A 44 3.91 -10.17 -5.90
C ASP A 44 3.97 -8.63 -5.92
N ASP A 45 4.45 -8.04 -4.82
CA ASP A 45 4.65 -6.60 -4.62
C ASP A 45 3.39 -5.73 -4.40
N VAL A 46 2.23 -6.37 -4.29
CA VAL A 46 0.98 -5.74 -3.91
C VAL A 46 0.66 -6.05 -2.46
N LEU A 47 0.54 -5.01 -1.66
CA LEU A 47 -0.01 -5.05 -0.32
C LEU A 47 -1.50 -4.74 -0.37
N THR A 48 -2.33 -5.57 0.25
CA THR A 48 -3.72 -5.21 0.56
C THR A 48 -3.86 -5.03 2.06
N LEU A 49 -4.35 -3.90 2.52
CA LEU A 49 -4.57 -3.58 3.94
C LEU A 49 -6.02 -3.13 4.11
N ASP A 50 -6.79 -3.83 4.95
CA ASP A 50 -8.23 -3.55 5.17
C ASP A 50 -9.10 -3.46 3.89
N GLY A 51 -8.65 -4.11 2.80
CA GLY A 51 -9.31 -4.06 1.49
C GLY A 51 -8.76 -2.99 0.55
N ASP A 52 -8.02 -2.01 1.06
CA ASP A 52 -7.28 -1.05 0.25
C ASP A 52 -6.01 -1.69 -0.32
N THR A 53 -5.72 -1.38 -1.59
CA THR A 53 -4.61 -1.99 -2.34
C THR A 53 -3.51 -0.97 -2.58
N TYR A 54 -2.29 -1.35 -2.21
CA TYR A 54 -1.09 -0.52 -2.24
C TYR A 54 0.02 -1.26 -2.95
N VAL A 55 0.73 -0.57 -3.84
CA VAL A 55 1.83 -1.18 -4.58
C VAL A 55 3.13 -0.52 -4.17
N LYS A 56 4.15 -1.34 -3.94
CA LYS A 56 5.44 -0.87 -3.49
C LYS A 56 6.09 0.00 -4.58
N THR A 57 6.44 1.23 -4.21
CA THR A 57 7.10 2.20 -5.11
C THR A 57 8.43 1.64 -5.64
N GLY A 58 8.70 1.87 -6.93
CA GLY A 58 9.92 1.40 -7.61
C GLY A 58 9.90 -0.07 -8.03
N THR A 59 8.72 -0.68 -8.16
CA THR A 59 8.52 -1.99 -8.79
C THR A 59 7.87 -1.81 -10.15
N ASP A 60 8.11 -2.71 -11.10
CA ASP A 60 7.51 -2.63 -12.46
C ASP A 60 5.98 -2.53 -12.41
N LYS A 61 5.36 -3.15 -11.40
CA LYS A 61 3.91 -3.12 -11.17
C LYS A 61 3.41 -1.76 -10.66
N TYR A 62 4.23 -1.04 -9.91
CA TYR A 62 3.92 0.34 -9.53
C TYR A 62 3.95 1.24 -10.77
N ASP A 63 4.97 1.10 -11.62
CA ASP A 63 5.06 1.86 -12.86
C ASP A 63 3.88 1.54 -13.80
N GLU A 64 3.49 0.27 -13.95
CA GLU A 64 2.31 -0.15 -14.74
C GLU A 64 1.01 0.50 -14.25
N ILE A 65 0.72 0.43 -12.94
CA ILE A 65 -0.50 1.03 -12.36
C ILE A 65 -0.44 2.55 -12.41
N TYR A 66 0.73 3.14 -12.22
CA TYR A 66 0.92 4.58 -12.30
C TYR A 66 0.76 5.09 -13.73
N GLU A 67 1.31 4.38 -14.73
CA GLU A 67 1.11 4.67 -16.16
C GLU A 67 -0.35 4.47 -16.56
N GLU A 68 -1.00 3.36 -16.20
CA GLU A 68 -2.42 3.11 -16.50
C GLU A 68 -3.34 4.19 -15.87
N ALA A 69 -3.04 4.62 -14.64
CA ALA A 69 -3.76 5.70 -13.98
C ALA A 69 -3.49 7.08 -14.60
N HIS A 70 -2.35 7.28 -15.27
CA HIS A 70 -1.96 8.55 -15.90
C HIS A 70 -2.32 8.59 -17.41
N GLU A 71 -2.51 7.45 -18.07
CA GLU A 71 -3.02 7.35 -19.44
C GLU A 71 -4.54 7.57 -19.52
N ASN A 72 -5.28 7.41 -18.41
CA ASN A 72 -6.72 7.69 -18.35
C ASN A 72 -7.07 9.16 -18.02
N ASP A 73 -6.09 10.04 -17.82
CA ASP A 73 -6.29 11.51 -17.76
C ASP A 73 -6.10 12.17 -19.15
N GLY A 74 -6.07 11.34 -20.21
CA GLY A 74 -5.99 11.74 -21.61
C GLY A 74 -7.21 11.31 -22.42
N ASP A 75 -8.42 11.67 -21.99
CA ASP A 75 -9.62 11.65 -22.87
C ASP A 75 -10.33 13.01 -22.86
N ASP A 76 -10.25 13.65 -24.04
CA ASP A 76 -10.91 14.85 -24.62
C ASP A 76 -10.49 16.29 -24.19
#